data_AF-A0A522MVG7-F1
#
_entry.id   AF-A0A522MVG7-F1
#
_cell.length_a   1.000
_cell.length_b   1.000
_cell.length_c   1.000
_cell.angle_alpha   90.00
_cell.angle_beta   90.00
_cell.angle_gamma   90.00
#
_symmetry.space_group_name_H-M   'P 1'
#
loop_
_entity.id
_entity.type
_entity.pdbx_description
1 polymer ?
#
loop_
_entity_poly.entity_id
_entity_poly.type
_entity_poly.pdbx_seq_one_letter_code
_entity_poly.pdbx_strand_id
1 'polypeptide(L)'
;MKTIVTGTLNVTVVAIAGALVAGAALAVEVGHASGTATVDGTAATMAFAVATTKENLFDESKRDTVVVITDRPLGDTAADDEIGLSLRARRGELFVLALRLDGTKLVNVEVSHAGLGGVTVLPGVWFEYRPARAAAGAVAGSLRLAKRDDDGHSYACAVEFAAGPAAAPRRAEAEEAPAEVQPTPTLPPATTSTLDQKSFTPLLVQAMMDKDEEQAVKLVKLGADPNGRDQYGTPVLNWAVMMCQPRVVKALVDARASLTYERAPGLTVLKEAGACPEAAKILRAAGAR
;
A
#
# COMPACT_ATOMS: atom_id res chain seq x y z
N MET A 1 -28.40 -79.59 -13.78
CA MET A 1 -27.27 -79.26 -12.89
C MET A 1 -26.47 -78.11 -13.48
N LYS A 2 -26.67 -76.89 -12.97
CA LYS A 2 -25.63 -75.92 -12.56
C LYS A 2 -26.30 -74.58 -12.25
N THR A 3 -26.28 -74.27 -10.97
CA THR A 3 -26.65 -73.02 -10.33
C THR A 3 -25.69 -71.90 -10.74
N ILE A 4 -26.20 -70.71 -11.08
CA ILE A 4 -25.50 -69.45 -10.84
C ILE A 4 -26.52 -68.44 -10.31
N VAL A 5 -26.29 -68.03 -9.06
CA VAL A 5 -26.97 -66.94 -8.35
C VAL A 5 -26.09 -65.71 -8.48
N THR A 6 -26.67 -64.58 -8.90
CA THR A 6 -26.18 -63.21 -8.65
C THR A 6 -27.31 -62.30 -9.15
N GLY A 7 -28.00 -61.47 -8.36
CA GLY A 7 -27.55 -60.63 -7.26
C GLY A 7 -27.99 -59.21 -7.62
N THR A 8 -29.24 -58.87 -7.34
CA THR A 8 -29.85 -57.57 -7.71
C THR A 8 -29.30 -56.49 -6.77
N LEU A 9 -28.41 -55.61 -7.27
CA LEU A 9 -28.01 -54.40 -6.55
C LEU A 9 -29.11 -53.33 -6.71
N ASN A 10 -29.80 -53.01 -5.62
CA ASN A 10 -30.62 -51.82 -5.50
C ASN A 10 -29.71 -50.58 -5.48
N VAL A 11 -29.73 -49.79 -6.54
CA VAL A 11 -29.13 -48.45 -6.55
C VAL A 11 -30.17 -47.49 -5.98
N THR A 12 -30.03 -47.15 -4.70
CA THR A 12 -30.78 -46.07 -4.06
C THR A 12 -30.26 -44.74 -4.60
N VAL A 13 -31.03 -44.10 -5.49
CA VAL A 13 -30.79 -42.73 -5.94
C VAL A 13 -31.12 -41.80 -4.77
N VAL A 14 -30.10 -41.40 -4.01
CA VAL A 14 -30.24 -40.32 -3.03
C VAL A 14 -30.21 -39.00 -3.81
N ALA A 15 -31.40 -38.50 -4.14
CA ALA A 15 -31.57 -37.13 -4.59
C ALA A 15 -31.24 -36.19 -3.42
N ILE A 16 -30.01 -35.69 -3.37
CA ILE A 16 -29.67 -34.59 -2.47
C ILE A 16 -30.26 -33.33 -3.10
N ALA A 17 -31.47 -32.99 -2.65
CA ALA A 17 -32.03 -31.65 -2.79
C ALA A 17 -31.11 -30.68 -2.04
N GLY A 18 -30.12 -30.12 -2.75
CA GLY A 18 -29.33 -28.99 -2.28
C GLY A 18 -30.25 -27.79 -2.18
N ALA A 19 -30.77 -27.53 -0.97
CA ALA A 19 -31.50 -26.33 -0.66
C ALA A 19 -30.63 -25.11 -1.05
N LEU A 20 -31.21 -24.20 -1.82
CA LEU A 20 -30.71 -22.84 -1.95
C LEU A 20 -30.61 -22.26 -0.54
N VAL A 21 -29.39 -22.08 -0.04
CA VAL A 21 -29.13 -21.01 0.92
C VAL A 21 -28.73 -19.83 0.07
N ALA A 22 -29.73 -19.06 -0.36
CA ALA A 22 -29.51 -17.68 -0.75
C ALA A 22 -29.02 -17.00 0.52
N GLY A 23 -27.69 -16.90 0.68
CA GLY A 23 -27.08 -16.22 1.80
C GLY A 23 -27.62 -14.80 1.82
N ALA A 24 -28.39 -14.48 2.86
CA ALA A 24 -28.56 -13.09 3.24
C ALA A 24 -27.14 -12.55 3.42
N ALA A 25 -26.73 -11.62 2.55
CA ALA A 25 -25.48 -10.90 2.73
C ALA A 25 -25.59 -10.24 4.10
N LEU A 26 -24.90 -10.81 5.10
CA LEU A 26 -24.76 -10.20 6.41
C LEU A 26 -24.17 -8.83 6.12
N ALA A 27 -24.94 -7.77 6.35
CA ALA A 27 -24.47 -6.42 6.18
C ALA A 27 -23.22 -6.26 7.04
N VAL A 28 -22.08 -6.07 6.39
CA VAL A 28 -20.80 -5.95 7.08
C VAL A 28 -20.91 -4.81 8.09
N GLU A 29 -20.52 -5.08 9.34
CA GLU A 29 -20.58 -4.08 10.40
C GLU A 29 -19.65 -2.91 10.07
N VAL A 30 -20.06 -1.69 10.39
CA VAL A 30 -19.22 -0.49 10.19
C VAL A 30 -17.91 -0.66 10.95
N GLY A 31 -16.78 -0.49 10.25
CA GLY A 31 -15.43 -0.78 10.77
C GLY A 31 -14.85 -2.12 10.31
N HIS A 32 -15.64 -2.96 9.64
CA HIS A 32 -15.27 -4.32 9.27
C HIS A 32 -15.28 -4.57 7.76
N ALA A 33 -14.62 -5.66 7.38
CA ALA A 33 -14.63 -6.26 6.06
C ALA A 33 -14.85 -7.77 6.18
N SER A 34 -15.28 -8.39 5.09
CA SER A 34 -15.40 -9.83 4.96
C SER A 34 -14.97 -10.25 3.57
N GLY A 35 -14.16 -11.30 3.48
CA GLY A 35 -13.69 -11.84 2.22
C GLY A 35 -12.19 -12.10 2.23
N THR A 36 -11.62 -12.27 1.05
CA THR A 36 -10.24 -12.71 0.89
C THR A 36 -9.48 -11.87 -0.11
N ALA A 37 -8.22 -11.61 0.17
CA ALA A 37 -7.26 -11.03 -0.77
C ALA A 37 -6.05 -11.96 -0.89
N THR A 38 -5.51 -12.08 -2.09
CA THR A 38 -4.42 -13.00 -2.41
C THR A 38 -3.35 -12.29 -3.20
N VAL A 39 -2.10 -12.44 -2.77
CA VAL A 39 -0.89 -12.03 -3.50
C VAL A 39 0.03 -13.23 -3.62
N ASP A 40 0.44 -13.59 -4.83
CA ASP A 40 1.34 -14.71 -5.12
C ASP A 40 0.90 -16.05 -4.51
N GLY A 41 -0.42 -16.29 -4.53
CA GLY A 41 -1.04 -17.46 -3.92
C GLY A 41 -1.13 -17.42 -2.39
N THR A 42 -0.57 -16.40 -1.74
CA THR A 42 -0.73 -16.16 -0.29
C THR A 42 -2.04 -15.42 -0.05
N ALA A 43 -3.03 -16.13 0.47
CA ALA A 43 -4.35 -15.59 0.78
C ALA A 43 -4.45 -15.13 2.24
N ALA A 44 -5.09 -14.00 2.46
CA ALA A 44 -5.45 -13.48 3.78
C ALA A 44 -6.95 -13.13 3.83
N THR A 45 -7.57 -13.36 4.99
CA THR A 45 -8.95 -12.95 5.25
C THR A 45 -8.96 -11.48 5.65
N MET A 46 -9.67 -10.65 4.89
CA MET A 46 -9.84 -9.23 5.19
C MET A 46 -10.95 -9.06 6.22
N ALA A 47 -10.67 -8.38 7.33
CA ALA A 47 -11.56 -8.32 8.49
C ALA A 47 -11.89 -6.89 8.94
N PHE A 48 -11.04 -5.91 8.65
CA PHE A 48 -11.18 -4.53 9.14
C PHE A 48 -11.27 -3.55 7.97
N ALA A 49 -12.09 -2.51 8.10
CA ALA A 49 -12.25 -1.47 7.10
C ALA A 49 -12.40 -0.09 7.74
N VAL A 50 -11.57 0.87 7.33
CA VAL A 50 -11.57 2.25 7.84
C VAL A 50 -11.56 3.22 6.67
N ALA A 51 -12.43 4.24 6.72
CA ALA A 51 -12.49 5.31 5.75
C ALA A 51 -11.82 6.56 6.30
N THR A 52 -11.02 7.21 5.47
CA THR A 52 -10.42 8.52 5.72
C THR A 52 -10.58 9.41 4.49
N THR A 53 -10.38 10.72 4.66
CA THR A 53 -10.40 11.68 3.56
C THR A 53 -9.05 12.33 3.43
N LYS A 54 -8.51 12.35 2.23
CA LYS A 54 -7.23 12.97 1.90
C LYS A 54 -7.48 14.12 0.92
N GLU A 55 -6.68 15.17 1.00
CA GLU A 55 -6.73 16.25 0.01
C GLU A 55 -6.35 15.70 -1.37
N ASN A 56 -7.11 16.07 -2.39
CA ASN A 56 -6.89 15.60 -3.75
C ASN A 56 -5.62 16.27 -4.31
N LEU A 57 -4.71 15.45 -4.82
CA LEU A 57 -3.37 15.86 -5.26
C LEU A 57 -3.36 16.84 -6.45
N PHE A 58 -4.46 16.97 -7.19
CA PHE A 58 -4.55 17.82 -8.39
C PHE A 58 -5.47 19.03 -8.18
N ASP A 59 -6.21 19.06 -7.08
CA ASP A 59 -7.21 20.08 -6.77
C ASP A 59 -7.39 20.13 -5.25
N GLU A 60 -6.70 21.07 -4.60
CA GLU A 60 -6.73 21.27 -3.14
C GLU A 60 -8.15 21.55 -2.60
N SER A 61 -9.10 21.92 -3.47
CA SER A 61 -10.51 22.10 -3.10
C SER A 61 -11.30 20.79 -3.03
N LYS A 62 -10.73 19.69 -3.54
CA LYS A 62 -11.33 18.35 -3.52
C LYS A 62 -10.71 17.48 -2.45
N ARG A 63 -11.52 16.57 -1.90
CA ARG A 63 -11.07 15.54 -0.98
C ARG A 63 -11.41 14.18 -1.54
N ASP A 64 -10.38 13.35 -1.71
CA ASP A 64 -10.55 11.95 -2.09
C ASP A 64 -10.85 11.13 -0.85
N THR A 65 -11.74 10.16 -1.01
CA THR A 65 -12.04 9.22 0.06
C THR A 65 -11.13 8.01 -0.10
N VAL A 66 -10.38 7.69 0.95
CA VAL A 66 -9.52 6.51 0.99
C VAL A 66 -10.16 5.50 1.93
N VAL A 67 -10.39 4.28 1.44
CA VAL A 67 -10.89 3.16 2.24
C VAL A 67 -9.76 2.16 2.42
N VAL A 68 -9.28 2.01 3.65
CA VAL A 68 -8.23 1.05 4.01
C VAL A 68 -8.87 -0.21 4.57
N ILE A 69 -8.58 -1.34 3.94
CA ILE A 69 -9.05 -2.67 4.31
C ILE A 69 -7.86 -3.52 4.70
N THR A 70 -7.97 -4.23 5.82
CA THR A 70 -6.87 -5.03 6.39
C THR A 70 -7.31 -6.38 6.95
N ASP A 71 -6.36 -7.32 7.02
CA ASP A 71 -6.52 -8.62 7.69
C ASP A 71 -6.53 -8.51 9.22
N ARG A 72 -5.80 -7.54 9.77
CA ARG A 72 -5.61 -7.31 11.21
C ARG A 72 -5.84 -5.84 11.59
N PRO A 73 -6.09 -5.55 12.88
CA PRO A 73 -6.35 -4.18 13.31
C PRO A 73 -5.21 -3.21 12.99
N LEU A 74 -5.57 -1.98 12.63
CA LEU A 74 -4.61 -0.90 12.39
C LEU A 74 -3.86 -0.47 13.67
N GLY A 75 -4.39 -0.73 14.86
CA GLY A 75 -3.74 -0.32 16.11
C GLY A 75 -3.51 1.21 16.13
N ASP A 76 -2.28 1.63 16.43
CA ASP A 76 -1.89 3.06 16.47
C ASP A 76 -1.57 3.66 15.09
N THR A 77 -1.52 2.84 14.02
CA THR A 77 -1.25 3.32 12.67
C THR A 77 -2.50 3.99 12.09
N ALA A 78 -2.39 5.26 11.72
CA ALA A 78 -3.50 5.98 11.10
C ALA A 78 -3.84 5.42 9.71
N ALA A 79 -5.12 5.47 9.32
CA ALA A 79 -5.55 4.96 8.01
C ALA A 79 -5.00 5.78 6.83
N ASP A 80 -4.58 7.02 7.05
CA ASP A 80 -3.92 7.88 6.05
C ASP A 80 -2.37 7.81 6.12
N ASP A 81 -1.80 7.03 7.05
CA ASP A 81 -0.36 6.78 7.14
C ASP A 81 0.05 5.65 6.18
N GLU A 82 0.05 5.95 4.89
CA GLU A 82 0.44 5.03 3.80
C GLU A 82 1.81 4.40 4.05
N ILE A 83 2.74 5.16 4.64
CA ILE A 83 4.10 4.71 4.95
C ILE A 83 4.07 3.67 6.08
N GLY A 84 3.43 3.99 7.20
CA GLY A 84 3.30 3.09 8.35
C GLY A 84 2.59 1.80 7.98
N LEU A 85 1.50 1.89 7.20
CA LEU A 85 0.74 0.74 6.72
C LEU A 85 1.59 -0.18 5.82
N SER A 86 2.32 0.39 4.86
CA SER A 86 3.19 -0.40 3.98
C SER A 86 4.33 -1.09 4.72
N LEU A 87 4.96 -0.39 5.68
CA LEU A 87 6.04 -0.97 6.49
C LEU A 87 5.57 -2.16 7.31
N ARG A 88 4.39 -2.04 7.94
CA ARG A 88 3.78 -3.14 8.68
C ARG A 88 3.41 -4.29 7.76
N ALA A 89 2.91 -3.99 6.56
CA ALA A 89 2.60 -5.03 5.60
C ALA A 89 3.83 -5.81 5.13
N ARG A 90 4.95 -5.13 4.87
CA ARG A 90 6.23 -5.75 4.50
C ARG A 90 6.78 -6.65 5.61
N ARG A 91 6.56 -6.31 6.87
CA ARG A 91 6.90 -7.16 8.02
C ARG A 91 5.98 -8.37 8.19
N GLY A 92 4.94 -8.49 7.36
CA GLY A 92 3.90 -9.49 7.52
C GLY A 92 3.00 -9.22 8.72
N GLU A 93 2.97 -7.99 9.24
CA GLU A 93 2.08 -7.58 10.33
C GLU A 93 0.70 -7.17 9.83
N LEU A 94 0.57 -6.85 8.54
CA LEU A 94 -0.69 -6.53 7.87
C LEU A 94 -0.69 -7.04 6.43
N PHE A 95 -1.88 -7.20 5.88
CA PHE A 95 -2.16 -7.18 4.46
C PHE A 95 -3.07 -5.97 4.27
N VAL A 96 -2.65 -5.01 3.44
CA VAL A 96 -3.38 -3.76 3.25
C VAL A 96 -3.88 -3.65 1.81
N LEU A 97 -5.16 -3.32 1.68
CA LEU A 97 -5.79 -2.84 0.45
C LEU A 97 -6.34 -1.43 0.72
N ALA A 98 -5.75 -0.40 0.10
CA ALA A 98 -6.26 0.97 0.19
C ALA A 98 -6.92 1.40 -1.13
N LEU A 99 -8.23 1.62 -1.09
CA LEU A 99 -9.02 2.01 -2.25
C LEU A 99 -9.14 3.53 -2.27
N ARG A 100 -8.73 4.17 -3.36
CA ARG A 100 -8.95 5.61 -3.56
C ARG A 100 -10.20 5.86 -4.38
N LEU A 101 -11.13 6.62 -3.81
CA LEU A 101 -12.42 6.95 -4.40
C LEU A 101 -12.51 8.45 -4.69
N ASP A 102 -12.88 8.78 -5.92
CA ASP A 102 -13.36 10.12 -6.31
C ASP A 102 -14.90 10.07 -6.37
N GLY A 103 -15.53 10.52 -5.30
CA GLY A 103 -16.97 10.32 -5.07
C GLY A 103 -17.31 8.83 -4.98
N THR A 104 -17.97 8.30 -6.02
CA THR A 104 -18.34 6.87 -6.11
C THR A 104 -17.46 6.07 -7.07
N LYS A 105 -16.49 6.72 -7.73
CA LYS A 105 -15.62 6.10 -8.72
C LYS A 105 -14.34 5.61 -8.05
N LEU A 106 -14.02 4.33 -8.24
CA LEU A 106 -12.72 3.78 -7.86
C LEU A 106 -11.63 4.26 -8.82
N VAL A 107 -10.65 4.97 -8.29
CA VAL A 107 -9.52 5.53 -9.05
C VAL A 107 -8.40 4.50 -9.15
N ASN A 108 -7.95 4.00 -8.00
CA ASN A 108 -6.91 2.98 -7.89
C ASN A 108 -7.07 2.16 -6.60
N VAL A 109 -6.34 1.07 -6.52
CA VAL A 109 -6.20 0.25 -5.31
C VAL A 109 -4.73 0.04 -5.02
N GLU A 110 -4.28 0.51 -3.87
CA GLU A 110 -2.93 0.28 -3.38
C GLU A 110 -2.90 -1.02 -2.59
N VAL A 111 -1.98 -1.91 -2.95
CA VAL A 111 -1.79 -3.22 -2.31
C VAL A 111 -0.44 -3.21 -1.61
N SER A 112 -0.45 -3.48 -0.30
CA SER A 112 0.78 -3.73 0.46
C SER A 112 0.71 -5.10 1.12
N HIS A 113 1.73 -5.91 0.86
CA HIS A 113 1.83 -7.29 1.34
C HIS A 113 3.29 -7.70 1.51
N ALA A 114 3.58 -8.66 2.39
CA ALA A 114 4.95 -9.12 2.67
C ALA A 114 5.68 -9.68 1.44
N GLY A 115 4.93 -10.27 0.50
CA GLY A 115 5.45 -10.77 -0.78
C GLY A 115 5.77 -9.66 -1.79
N LEU A 116 5.38 -8.41 -1.51
CA LEU A 116 5.63 -7.27 -2.38
C LEU A 116 6.82 -6.46 -1.87
N GLY A 117 7.63 -5.97 -2.79
CA GLY A 117 8.75 -5.09 -2.48
C GLY A 117 8.34 -3.69 -2.02
N GLY A 118 7.05 -3.39 -1.79
CA GLY A 118 6.52 -2.05 -1.56
C GLY A 118 5.00 -1.97 -1.67
N VAL A 119 4.51 -0.73 -1.75
CA VAL A 119 3.14 -0.44 -2.17
C VAL A 119 3.06 -0.66 -3.68
N THR A 120 2.15 -1.51 -4.13
CA THR A 120 1.82 -1.66 -5.55
C THR A 120 0.51 -0.92 -5.83
N VAL A 121 0.52 0.02 -6.78
CA VAL A 121 -0.67 0.78 -7.17
C VAL A 121 -1.31 0.14 -8.39
N LEU A 122 -2.49 -0.47 -8.20
CA LEU A 122 -3.23 -1.13 -9.26
C LEU A 122 -4.32 -0.21 -9.83
N PRO A 123 -4.50 -0.13 -11.16
CA PRO A 123 -5.54 0.69 -11.76
C PRO A 123 -6.95 0.28 -11.29
N GLY A 124 -7.77 1.25 -10.87
CA GLY A 124 -9.12 0.97 -10.35
C GLY A 124 -10.03 0.28 -11.36
N VAL A 125 -9.78 0.50 -12.67
CA VAL A 125 -10.48 -0.16 -13.78
C VAL A 125 -10.28 -1.66 -13.86
N TRP A 126 -9.31 -2.23 -13.12
CA TRP A 126 -9.12 -3.68 -13.03
C TRP A 126 -10.10 -4.34 -12.07
N PHE A 127 -10.73 -3.56 -11.20
CA PHE A 127 -11.58 -4.06 -10.14
C PHE A 127 -13.05 -3.87 -10.50
N GLU A 128 -13.85 -4.87 -10.18
CA GLU A 128 -15.29 -4.74 -10.09
C GLU A 128 -15.64 -4.14 -8.73
N TYR A 129 -15.70 -2.82 -8.67
CA TYR A 129 -16.17 -2.09 -7.50
C TYR A 129 -17.67 -1.82 -7.59
N ARG A 130 -18.42 -2.20 -6.54
CA ARG A 130 -19.85 -1.86 -6.42
C ARG A 130 -20.09 -1.16 -5.10
N PRO A 131 -20.42 0.14 -5.09
CA PRO A 131 -20.78 0.84 -3.87
C PRO A 131 -22.11 0.31 -3.32
N ALA A 132 -22.22 0.23 -2.00
CA ALA A 132 -23.42 -0.14 -1.27
C ALA A 132 -23.94 1.04 -0.45
N ARG A 133 -25.21 0.99 -0.04
CA ARG A 133 -25.79 2.02 0.82
C ARG A 133 -25.15 1.93 2.21
N ALA A 134 -24.61 3.04 2.69
CA ALA A 134 -23.99 3.16 3.99
C ALA A 134 -24.66 4.24 4.85
N ALA A 135 -24.38 4.23 6.16
CA ALA A 135 -24.73 5.32 7.06
C ALA A 135 -23.96 6.61 6.72
N ALA A 136 -24.46 7.77 7.15
CA ALA A 136 -23.80 9.05 6.89
C ALA A 136 -22.36 9.05 7.44
N GLY A 137 -21.37 9.38 6.59
CA GLY A 137 -19.95 9.38 6.94
C GLY A 137 -19.24 8.02 6.85
N ALA A 138 -19.96 6.95 6.51
CA ALA A 138 -19.38 5.63 6.23
C ALA A 138 -19.39 5.33 4.72
N VAL A 139 -18.48 4.46 4.28
CA VAL A 139 -18.39 3.98 2.90
C VAL A 139 -18.54 2.46 2.91
N ALA A 140 -19.53 1.94 2.20
CA ALA A 140 -19.72 0.50 2.06
C ALA A 140 -19.68 0.10 0.60
N GLY A 141 -19.25 -1.13 0.33
CA GLY A 141 -19.19 -1.65 -1.02
C GLY A 141 -18.59 -3.04 -1.11
N SER A 142 -18.49 -3.53 -2.33
CA SER A 142 -17.75 -4.75 -2.66
C SER A 142 -16.66 -4.45 -3.67
N LEU A 143 -15.52 -5.11 -3.50
CA LEU A 143 -14.37 -5.05 -4.38
C LEU A 143 -14.02 -6.46 -4.83
N ARG A 144 -14.05 -6.70 -6.14
CA ARG A 144 -13.64 -7.98 -6.73
C ARG A 144 -12.57 -7.77 -7.79
N LEU A 145 -11.57 -8.62 -7.76
CA LEU A 145 -10.53 -8.77 -8.76
C LEU A 145 -10.35 -10.26 -9.01
N ALA A 146 -10.71 -10.70 -10.22
CA ALA A 146 -10.34 -12.03 -10.67
C ALA A 146 -8.81 -12.13 -10.74
N LYS A 147 -8.26 -13.35 -10.58
CA LYS A 147 -6.80 -13.55 -10.59
C LYS A 147 -6.19 -12.87 -11.82
N ARG A 148 -5.21 -12.01 -11.57
CA ARG A 148 -4.52 -11.23 -12.58
C ARG A 148 -3.04 -11.14 -12.24
N ASP A 149 -2.19 -11.29 -13.24
CA ASP A 149 -0.75 -11.19 -13.10
C ASP A 149 -0.28 -9.82 -13.63
N ASP A 150 0.59 -9.15 -12.88
CA ASP A 150 1.20 -7.87 -13.24
C ASP A 150 2.55 -7.71 -12.54
N ASP A 151 3.55 -7.21 -13.28
CA ASP A 151 4.93 -6.99 -12.81
C ASP A 151 5.56 -8.17 -12.04
N GLY A 152 5.30 -9.39 -12.50
CA GLY A 152 5.85 -10.62 -11.89
C GLY A 152 5.10 -11.12 -10.66
N HIS A 153 4.02 -10.45 -10.25
CA HIS A 153 3.18 -10.82 -9.12
C HIS A 153 1.76 -11.16 -9.58
N SER A 154 1.05 -11.97 -8.79
CA SER A 154 -0.33 -12.34 -9.02
C SER A 154 -1.26 -11.81 -7.93
N TYR A 155 -2.39 -11.24 -8.33
CA TYR A 155 -3.34 -10.55 -7.46
C TYR A 155 -4.74 -11.11 -7.65
N ALA A 156 -5.46 -11.34 -6.56
CA ALA A 156 -6.89 -11.64 -6.59
C ALA A 156 -7.55 -11.11 -5.33
N CYS A 157 -8.79 -10.63 -5.41
CA CYS A 157 -9.53 -10.29 -4.20
C CYS A 157 -11.04 -10.45 -4.41
N ALA A 158 -11.75 -10.75 -3.33
CA ALA A 158 -13.19 -10.70 -3.26
C ALA A 158 -13.55 -10.30 -1.84
N VAL A 159 -13.88 -9.02 -1.66
CA VAL A 159 -14.07 -8.41 -0.34
C VAL A 159 -15.34 -7.57 -0.35
N GLU A 160 -16.14 -7.70 0.71
CA GLU A 160 -17.25 -6.84 1.04
C GLU A 160 -16.88 -6.05 2.29
N PHE A 161 -17.20 -4.76 2.35
CA PHE A 161 -16.76 -3.91 3.44
C PHE A 161 -17.79 -2.85 3.80
N ALA A 162 -17.73 -2.42 5.05
CA ALA A 162 -18.38 -1.22 5.54
C ALA A 162 -17.37 -0.43 6.36
N ALA A 163 -16.75 0.57 5.74
CA ALA A 163 -15.73 1.40 6.34
C ALA A 163 -16.36 2.58 7.07
N GLY A 164 -16.22 2.62 8.39
CA GLY A 164 -16.58 3.80 9.19
C GLY A 164 -15.51 4.88 9.08
N PRO A 165 -15.84 6.15 9.40
CA PRO A 165 -14.82 7.18 9.51
C PRO A 165 -13.77 6.74 10.54
N ALA A 166 -12.50 7.00 10.27
CA ALA A 166 -11.43 6.78 11.23
C ALA A 166 -11.79 7.48 12.55
N ALA A 167 -12.26 6.70 13.53
CA ALA A 167 -12.47 7.23 14.85
C ALA A 167 -11.09 7.65 15.36
N ALA A 168 -10.94 8.92 15.75
CA ALA A 168 -9.78 9.39 16.50
C ALA A 168 -9.46 8.33 17.57
N PRO A 169 -8.18 7.96 17.76
CA PRO A 169 -7.81 6.79 18.54
C PRO A 169 -8.57 6.84 19.85
N ARG A 170 -9.56 5.95 20.00
CA ARG A 170 -10.16 5.71 21.30
C ARG A 170 -9.01 5.12 22.08
N ARG A 171 -8.40 5.96 22.93
CA ARG A 171 -7.65 5.52 24.09
C ARG A 171 -8.51 4.42 24.68
N ALA A 172 -8.07 3.17 24.54
CA ALA A 172 -8.80 2.02 25.03
C ALA A 172 -9.16 2.34 26.48
N GLU A 173 -10.45 2.61 26.73
CA GLU A 173 -10.98 2.62 28.06
C GLU A 173 -10.76 1.21 28.55
N ALA A 174 -9.84 1.10 29.50
CA ALA A 174 -9.46 -0.11 30.16
C ALA A 174 -10.73 -0.75 30.73
N GLU A 175 -11.07 -1.91 30.20
CA GLU A 175 -11.91 -2.85 30.92
C GLU A 175 -11.05 -3.39 32.08
N GLU A 176 -11.45 -3.02 33.29
CA GLU A 176 -10.79 -3.34 34.56
C GLU A 176 -10.76 -4.85 34.83
N ALA A 177 -9.59 -5.38 35.22
CA ALA A 177 -9.43 -6.33 36.33
C ALA A 177 -7.95 -6.44 36.75
N PRO A 178 -7.62 -6.71 38.04
CA PRO A 178 -6.43 -6.15 38.68
C PRO A 178 -5.22 -7.10 38.80
N ALA A 179 -4.06 -6.45 38.92
CA ALA A 179 -2.85 -6.83 39.64
C ALA A 179 -2.01 -8.02 39.14
N GLU A 180 -0.80 -7.72 38.63
CA GLU A 180 0.43 -8.01 39.38
C GLU A 180 1.61 -7.15 38.88
N VAL A 181 2.33 -6.56 39.84
CA VAL A 181 3.44 -5.63 39.66
C VAL A 181 4.70 -6.41 39.31
N GLN A 182 5.35 -6.08 38.18
CA GLN A 182 6.76 -6.40 37.97
C GLN A 182 7.52 -5.15 37.46
N PRO A 183 8.78 -4.94 37.90
CA PRO A 183 9.44 -3.66 37.80
C PRO A 183 9.90 -3.34 36.38
N THR A 184 9.78 -2.08 36.02
CA THR A 184 10.30 -1.42 34.82
C THR A 184 11.81 -1.63 34.64
N PRO A 185 12.30 -2.06 33.46
CA PRO A 185 13.68 -1.85 33.09
C PRO A 185 13.84 -0.44 32.49
N THR A 186 14.70 0.33 33.13
CA THR A 186 15.14 1.68 32.73
C THR A 186 15.66 1.71 31.30
N LEU A 187 15.13 2.63 30.49
CA LEU A 187 15.54 2.91 29.10
C LEU A 187 17.03 3.33 29.02
N PRO A 188 17.84 2.74 28.12
CA PRO A 188 19.02 3.42 27.59
C PRO A 188 18.61 4.43 26.49
N PRO A 189 19.41 5.49 26.24
CA PRO A 189 19.06 6.57 25.34
C PRO A 189 19.04 6.13 23.88
N ALA A 190 18.17 6.79 23.11
CA ALA A 190 17.89 6.58 21.71
C ALA A 190 19.15 6.32 20.86
N THR A 191 19.32 5.08 20.40
CA THR A 191 20.07 4.79 19.20
C THR A 191 19.11 4.90 18.01
N THR A 192 19.34 5.92 17.19
CA THR A 192 18.71 6.15 15.89
C THR A 192 18.66 4.85 15.10
N SER A 193 17.43 4.38 14.87
CA SER A 193 17.10 3.17 14.15
C SER A 193 17.70 3.21 12.75
N THR A 194 18.58 2.26 12.45
CA THR A 194 18.97 1.86 11.10
C THR A 194 17.79 1.15 10.41
N LEU A 195 16.67 1.86 10.22
CA LEU A 195 15.61 1.44 9.31
C LEU A 195 16.12 1.65 7.88
N ASP A 196 16.16 0.56 7.12
CA ASP A 196 16.83 0.41 5.83
C ASP A 196 16.71 1.62 4.88
N GLN A 197 17.82 2.34 4.72
CA GLN A 197 17.96 3.50 3.82
C GLN A 197 17.61 3.17 2.34
N LYS A 198 17.69 1.89 1.93
CA LYS A 198 17.27 1.37 0.62
C LYS A 198 15.75 1.28 0.43
N SER A 199 14.97 1.24 1.51
CA SER A 199 13.52 1.03 1.49
C SER A 199 12.75 2.18 0.82
N PHE A 200 13.32 3.40 0.84
CA PHE A 200 12.69 4.61 0.30
C PHE A 200 13.00 4.87 -1.16
N THR A 201 13.99 4.21 -1.75
CA THR A 201 14.43 4.50 -3.13
C THR A 201 13.31 4.32 -4.16
N PRO A 202 12.50 3.23 -4.14
CA PRO A 202 11.40 3.09 -5.09
C PRO A 202 10.34 4.18 -4.94
N LEU A 203 9.99 4.54 -3.70
CA LEU A 203 9.01 5.60 -3.41
C LEU A 203 9.52 6.98 -3.83
N LEU A 204 10.81 7.24 -3.64
CA LEU A 204 11.44 8.49 -4.05
C LEU A 204 11.45 8.62 -5.57
N VAL A 205 11.79 7.55 -6.30
CA VAL A 205 11.74 7.53 -7.77
C VAL A 205 10.31 7.74 -8.27
N GLN A 206 9.33 7.08 -7.66
CA GLN A 206 7.92 7.25 -8.01
C GLN A 206 7.45 8.71 -7.83
N ALA A 207 7.73 9.32 -6.66
CA ALA A 207 7.38 10.72 -6.42
C ALA A 207 8.01 11.67 -7.47
N MET A 208 9.26 11.40 -7.88
CA MET A 208 9.90 12.16 -8.96
C MET A 208 9.20 11.94 -10.31
N MET A 209 8.82 10.71 -10.67
CA MET A 209 8.07 10.41 -11.90
C MET A 209 6.70 11.10 -11.95
N ASP A 210 6.02 11.14 -10.80
CA ASP A 210 4.71 11.79 -10.64
C ASP A 210 4.80 13.32 -10.55
N LYS A 211 6.02 13.88 -10.58
CA LYS A 211 6.31 15.31 -10.40
C LYS A 211 5.88 15.87 -9.04
N ASP A 212 5.76 15.00 -8.04
CA ASP A 212 5.49 15.37 -6.66
C ASP A 212 6.81 15.75 -5.96
N GLU A 213 7.26 16.97 -6.24
CA GLU A 213 8.52 17.50 -5.74
C GLU A 213 8.50 17.64 -4.20
N GLU A 214 7.34 17.87 -3.59
CA GLU A 214 7.20 18.01 -2.14
C GLU A 214 7.37 16.68 -1.42
N GLN A 215 6.69 15.64 -1.91
CA GLN A 215 6.82 14.28 -1.39
C GLN A 215 8.25 13.75 -1.60
N ALA A 216 8.84 14.00 -2.76
CA ALA A 216 10.23 13.61 -3.03
C ALA A 216 11.20 14.30 -2.03
N VAL A 217 11.07 15.61 -1.79
CA VAL A 217 11.87 16.32 -0.78
C VAL A 217 11.63 15.77 0.63
N LYS A 218 10.37 15.45 0.97
CA LYS A 218 10.01 14.86 2.27
C LYS A 218 10.69 13.50 2.47
N LEU A 219 10.67 12.63 1.47
CA LEU A 219 11.31 11.31 1.51
C LEU A 219 12.83 11.42 1.71
N VAL A 220 13.49 12.38 1.06
CA VAL A 220 14.92 12.66 1.30
C VAL A 220 15.17 13.09 2.75
N LYS A 221 14.32 13.98 3.30
CA LYS A 221 14.44 14.43 4.70
C LYS A 221 14.17 13.32 5.72
N LEU A 222 13.35 12.32 5.36
CA LEU A 222 13.05 11.15 6.18
C LEU A 222 14.17 10.10 6.16
N GLY A 223 15.27 10.35 5.44
CA GLY A 223 16.45 9.48 5.42
C GLY A 223 16.49 8.50 4.24
N ALA A 224 15.81 8.80 3.14
CA ALA A 224 16.05 8.06 1.90
C ALA A 224 17.53 8.11 1.51
N ASP A 225 18.10 6.97 1.12
CA ASP A 225 19.49 6.91 0.65
C ASP A 225 19.68 7.87 -0.53
N PRO A 226 20.49 8.95 -0.38
CA PRO A 226 20.73 9.92 -1.45
C PRO A 226 21.54 9.31 -2.61
N ASN A 227 22.12 8.13 -2.41
CA ASN A 227 22.80 7.32 -3.42
C ASN A 227 22.00 6.08 -3.83
N GLY A 228 20.73 6.00 -3.39
CA GLY A 228 19.82 4.94 -3.75
C GLY A 228 19.71 4.80 -5.27
N ARG A 229 19.58 3.56 -5.72
CA ARG A 229 19.43 3.20 -7.14
C ARG A 229 18.11 2.49 -7.37
N ASP A 230 17.48 2.78 -8.50
CA ASP A 230 16.33 2.00 -8.97
C ASP A 230 16.76 0.60 -9.43
N GLN A 231 15.78 -0.20 -9.88
CA GLN A 231 16.01 -1.55 -10.39
C GLN A 231 16.93 -1.62 -11.63
N TYR A 232 17.08 -0.50 -12.35
CA TYR A 232 17.95 -0.38 -13.51
C TYR A 232 19.36 0.13 -13.14
N GLY A 233 19.62 0.34 -11.84
CA GLY A 233 20.88 0.86 -11.34
C GLY A 233 21.01 2.38 -11.46
N THR A 234 19.95 3.09 -11.84
CA THR A 234 19.94 4.56 -12.00
C THR A 234 19.85 5.24 -10.63
N PRO A 235 20.79 6.13 -10.28
CA PRO A 235 20.73 6.88 -9.02
C PRO A 235 19.53 7.82 -8.94
N VAL A 236 19.01 8.02 -7.73
CA VAL A 236 17.91 8.96 -7.45
C VAL A 236 18.21 10.40 -7.88
N LEU A 237 19.48 10.82 -7.83
CA LEU A 237 19.90 12.14 -8.29
C LEU A 237 19.70 12.31 -9.81
N ASN A 238 19.97 11.26 -10.61
CA ASN A 238 19.75 11.32 -12.06
C ASN A 238 18.26 11.44 -12.38
N TRP A 239 17.39 10.73 -11.67
CA TRP A 239 15.94 10.90 -11.79
C TRP A 239 15.50 12.34 -11.51
N ALA A 240 15.97 12.95 -10.42
CA ALA A 240 15.63 14.34 -10.07
C ALA A 240 16.05 15.34 -11.18
N VAL A 241 17.20 15.09 -11.81
CA VAL A 241 17.72 15.88 -12.92
C VAL A 241 16.91 15.68 -14.20
N MET A 242 16.64 14.42 -14.57
CA MET A 242 15.86 14.07 -15.76
C MET A 242 14.43 14.63 -15.70
N MET A 243 13.83 14.65 -14.50
CA MET A 243 12.50 15.21 -14.26
C MET A 243 12.50 16.74 -14.06
N CYS A 244 13.66 17.39 -14.12
CA CYS A 244 13.88 18.81 -13.86
C CYS A 244 13.26 19.33 -12.55
N GLN A 245 13.64 18.69 -11.43
CA GLN A 245 13.15 19.00 -10.09
C GLN A 245 14.27 19.60 -9.21
N PRO A 246 14.53 20.92 -9.31
CA PRO A 246 15.66 21.55 -8.65
C PRO A 246 15.58 21.51 -7.11
N ARG A 247 14.39 21.50 -6.49
CA ARG A 247 14.27 21.39 -5.02
C ARG A 247 14.69 20.00 -4.55
N VAL A 248 14.35 18.95 -5.30
CA VAL A 248 14.77 17.57 -5.00
C VAL A 248 16.27 17.41 -5.25
N VAL A 249 16.80 17.94 -6.35
CA VAL A 249 18.24 17.98 -6.62
C VAL A 249 18.98 18.64 -5.45
N LYS A 250 18.49 19.79 -4.97
CA LYS A 250 19.07 20.47 -3.81
C LYS A 250 19.02 19.60 -2.55
N ALA A 251 17.89 18.98 -2.26
CA ALA A 251 17.74 18.12 -1.08
C ALA A 251 18.71 16.92 -1.12
N LEU A 252 18.86 16.27 -2.28
CA LEU A 252 19.78 15.15 -2.47
C LEU A 252 21.25 15.58 -2.36
N VAL A 253 21.61 16.73 -2.92
CA VAL A 253 22.95 17.31 -2.79
C VAL A 253 23.27 17.67 -1.34
N ASP A 254 22.33 18.31 -0.63
CA ASP A 254 22.46 18.64 0.79
C ASP A 254 22.63 17.37 1.64
N ALA A 255 21.96 16.28 1.24
CA ALA A 255 22.10 14.94 1.82
C ALA A 255 23.38 14.19 1.37
N ARG A 256 24.30 14.83 0.61
CA ARG A 256 25.56 14.25 0.12
C ARG A 256 25.40 13.14 -0.94
N ALA A 257 24.44 13.29 -1.85
CA ALA A 257 24.35 12.45 -3.04
C ALA A 257 25.65 12.51 -3.88
N SER A 258 26.06 11.36 -4.41
CA SER A 258 27.21 11.25 -5.31
C SER A 258 26.90 11.89 -6.66
N LEU A 259 27.82 12.75 -7.11
CA LEU A 259 27.70 13.49 -8.37
C LEU A 259 28.48 12.83 -9.51
N THR A 260 29.11 11.67 -9.25
CA THR A 260 30.08 11.06 -10.17
C THR A 260 29.47 10.03 -11.11
N TYR A 261 28.16 9.80 -11.04
CA TYR A 261 27.52 8.81 -11.89
C TYR A 261 27.48 9.28 -13.35
N GLU A 262 27.85 8.36 -14.24
CA GLU A 262 27.73 8.52 -15.69
C GLU A 262 26.75 7.48 -16.21
N ARG A 263 25.67 7.92 -16.86
CA ARG A 263 24.68 7.02 -17.47
C ARG A 263 25.21 6.34 -18.73
N ALA A 264 26.06 7.05 -19.46
CA ALA A 264 26.80 6.59 -20.62
C ALA A 264 28.18 7.27 -20.62
N PRO A 265 29.20 6.72 -21.33
CA PRO A 265 30.54 7.29 -21.33
C PRO A 265 30.55 8.80 -21.62
N GLY A 266 30.98 9.59 -20.65
CA GLY A 266 31.04 11.05 -20.77
C GLY A 266 29.71 11.77 -20.67
N LEU A 267 28.60 11.09 -20.34
CA LEU A 267 27.31 11.68 -20.01
C LEU A 267 27.16 11.74 -18.48
N THR A 268 27.71 12.80 -17.88
CA THR A 268 27.65 13.08 -16.44
C THR A 268 26.29 13.67 -16.06
N VAL A 269 25.96 13.60 -14.76
CA VAL A 269 24.74 14.23 -14.20
C VAL A 269 24.63 15.73 -14.55
N LEU A 270 25.76 16.44 -14.66
CA LEU A 270 25.78 17.85 -15.04
C LEU A 270 25.43 18.07 -16.52
N LYS A 271 25.87 17.18 -17.42
CA LYS A 271 25.49 17.24 -18.83
C LYS A 271 24.01 16.92 -19.03
N GLU A 272 23.46 15.97 -18.28
CA GLU A 272 22.02 15.66 -18.31
C GLU A 272 21.17 16.83 -17.81
N ALA A 273 21.69 17.63 -16.87
CA ALA A 273 21.02 18.84 -16.38
C ALA A 273 20.95 19.98 -17.43
N GLY A 274 21.46 19.81 -18.65
CA GLY A 274 21.41 20.83 -19.70
C GLY A 274 20.00 21.32 -20.03
N ALA A 275 18.99 20.46 -19.91
CA ALA A 275 17.58 20.82 -20.10
C ALA A 275 16.95 21.50 -18.86
N CYS A 276 17.66 21.57 -17.73
CA CYS A 276 17.18 22.12 -16.46
C CYS A 276 18.21 23.09 -15.84
N PRO A 277 18.18 24.38 -16.21
CA PRO A 277 19.20 25.35 -15.82
C PRO A 277 19.42 25.50 -14.31
N GLU A 278 18.34 25.41 -13.51
CA GLU A 278 18.43 25.52 -12.05
C GLU A 278 19.09 24.30 -11.41
N ALA A 279 18.75 23.09 -11.87
CA ALA A 279 19.45 21.88 -11.42
C ALA A 279 20.95 21.94 -11.78
N ALA A 280 21.28 22.42 -12.99
CA ALA A 280 22.67 22.60 -13.41
C ALA A 280 23.43 23.61 -12.55
N LYS A 281 22.79 24.71 -12.12
CA LYS A 281 23.40 25.68 -11.18
C LYS A 281 23.70 25.03 -9.83
N ILE A 282 22.76 24.28 -9.27
CA ILE A 282 22.93 23.57 -7.99
C ILE A 282 24.08 22.56 -8.08
N LEU A 283 24.10 21.74 -9.13
CA LEU A 283 25.14 20.72 -9.34
C LEU A 283 26.54 21.34 -9.51
N ARG A 284 26.66 22.46 -10.24
CA ARG A 284 27.93 23.20 -10.37
C ARG A 284 28.40 23.75 -9.04
N ALA A 285 27.49 24.35 -8.27
CA ALA A 285 27.81 24.86 -6.93
C ALA A 285 28.25 23.73 -5.98
N ALA A 286 27.73 22.52 -6.18
CA ALA A 286 28.13 21.32 -5.44
C ALA A 286 29.43 20.65 -5.95
N GLY A 287 30.02 21.15 -7.04
CA GLY A 287 31.28 20.66 -7.60
C GLY A 287 31.17 19.52 -8.62
N ALA A 288 29.98 19.26 -9.18
CA ALA A 288 29.82 18.35 -10.31
C ALA A 288 30.63 18.84 -11.53
N ARG A 289 31.22 17.92 -12.29
CA ARG A 289 32.07 18.20 -13.46
C ARG A 289 31.52 17.58 -14.74
#